data_AF-A0A6V7JYC8-F1
#
_entry.id   AF-A0A6V7JYC8-F1
#
_cell.length_a   1.000
_cell.length_b   1.000
_cell.length_c   1.000
_cell.angle_alpha   90.00
_cell.angle_beta   90.00
_cell.angle_gamma   90.00
#
_symmetry.space_group_name_H-M   'P 1'
#
loop_
_entity.id
_entity.type
_entity.pdbx_description
1 polymer ?
#
loop_
_entity_poly.entity_id
_entity_poly.type
_entity_poly.pdbx_seq_one_letter_code
_entity_poly.pdbx_strand_id
1 'polypeptide(L)'
;VLIDFISIPVTVGFTSATSVIIVASQLKGMLGLNIDGSGFVQTMTEVLKNIGDTNPWDAGMSFSCIVFLLVLRKMKEVKFT
;
A
#
# COMPACT_ATOMS: atom_id res chain seq x y z
N VAL A 1 -15.51 17.24 -26.19
CA VAL A 1 -14.41 18.06 -25.64
C VAL A 1 -14.83 18.58 -24.26
N LEU A 2 -14.71 17.77 -23.21
CA LEU A 2 -15.02 18.16 -21.81
C LEU A 2 -14.09 17.43 -20.82
N ILE A 3 -12.88 17.08 -21.25
CA ILE A 3 -11.88 16.41 -20.40
C ILE A 3 -10.92 17.47 -19.78
N ASP A 4 -11.00 18.72 -20.23
CA ASP A 4 -10.18 19.85 -19.76
C ASP A 4 -10.71 20.56 -18.49
N PHE A 5 -11.78 20.07 -17.87
CA PHE A 5 -12.38 20.71 -16.68
C PHE A 5 -12.02 20.07 -15.35
N ILE A 6 -11.26 18.97 -15.35
CA ILE A 6 -10.64 18.50 -14.11
C ILE A 6 -9.38 19.33 -13.92
N SER A 7 -9.47 20.28 -13.00
CA SER A 7 -8.33 21.06 -12.55
C SER A 7 -7.22 20.10 -12.15
N ILE A 8 -5.99 20.35 -12.60
CA ILE A 8 -4.77 19.62 -12.18
C ILE A 8 -4.77 19.32 -10.66
N PRO A 9 -5.15 20.26 -9.75
CA PRO A 9 -5.31 19.98 -8.32
C PRO A 9 -6.33 18.88 -7.96
N VAL A 10 -7.41 18.71 -8.73
CA VAL A 10 -8.40 17.64 -8.50
C VAL A 10 -7.83 16.27 -8.87
N THR A 11 -7.11 16.15 -9.98
CA THR A 11 -6.50 14.90 -10.41
C THR A 11 -5.40 14.43 -9.47
N VAL A 12 -4.54 15.35 -9.01
CA VAL A 12 -3.50 15.02 -8.01
C VAL A 12 -4.11 14.70 -6.65
N GLY A 13 -5.19 15.38 -6.25
CA GLY A 13 -5.95 15.07 -5.03
C GLY A 13 -6.57 13.68 -5.08
N PHE A 14 -7.22 13.33 -6.19
CA PHE A 14 -7.79 12.00 -6.40
C PHE A 14 -6.72 10.90 -6.42
N THR A 15 -5.61 11.12 -7.12
CA THR A 15 -4.49 10.16 -7.20
C THR A 15 -3.85 9.94 -5.83
N SER A 16 -3.68 11.00 -5.04
CA SER A 16 -3.13 10.92 -3.68
C SER A 16 -4.09 10.21 -2.71
N ALA A 17 -5.39 10.50 -2.78
CA ALA A 17 -6.37 9.76 -1.97
C ALA A 17 -6.40 8.27 -2.35
N THR A 18 -6.36 7.96 -3.64
CA THR A 18 -6.34 6.58 -4.15
C THR A 18 -5.07 5.84 -3.71
N SER A 19 -3.90 6.49 -3.74
CA SER A 19 -2.66 5.86 -3.30
C SER A 19 -2.68 5.52 -1.81
N VAL A 20 -3.26 6.39 -0.96
CA VAL A 20 -3.46 6.12 0.46
C VAL A 20 -4.40 4.91 0.67
N ILE A 21 -5.50 4.83 -0.08
CA ILE A 21 -6.45 3.70 0.01
C ILE A 21 -5.80 2.38 -0.38
N ILE A 22 -5.00 2.38 -1.45
CA ILE A 22 -4.26 1.19 -1.90
C ILE A 22 -3.28 0.74 -0.81
N VAL A 23 -2.48 1.66 -0.26
CA VAL A 23 -1.50 1.33 0.79
C VAL A 23 -2.20 0.73 2.01
N ALA A 24 -3.28 1.32 2.49
CA ALA A 24 -4.04 0.78 3.63
C ALA A 24 -4.65 -0.60 3.35
N SER A 25 -5.07 -0.86 2.10
CA SER A 25 -5.63 -2.14 1.71
C SER A 25 -4.56 -3.24 1.67
N GLN A 26 -3.33 -2.88 1.29
CA GLN A 26 -2.19 -3.79 1.26
C GLN A 26 -1.53 -3.99 2.63
N LEU A 27 -1.63 -3.00 3.53
CA LEU A 27 -1.12 -3.11 4.90
C LEU A 27 -1.72 -4.31 5.67
N LYS A 28 -2.99 -4.66 5.37
CA LYS A 28 -3.67 -5.86 5.91
C LYS A 28 -2.88 -7.14 5.62
N GLY A 29 -2.54 -7.32 4.34
CA GLY A 29 -1.81 -8.47 3.85
C GLY A 29 -0.34 -8.44 4.28
N MET A 30 0.28 -7.26 4.32
CA MET A 30 1.66 -7.11 4.80
C MET A 30 1.83 -7.50 6.26
N LEU A 31 0.87 -7.22 7.13
CA LEU A 31 0.93 -7.56 8.55
C LEU A 31 0.43 -8.99 8.84
N GLY A 32 -0.07 -9.73 7.84
CA GLY A 32 -0.55 -11.10 8.03
C GLY A 32 -1.80 -11.21 8.92
N LEU A 33 -2.51 -10.10 9.14
CA LEU A 33 -3.73 -10.09 9.94
C LEU A 33 -4.91 -10.53 9.07
N ASN A 34 -5.51 -11.68 9.41
CA ASN A 34 -6.74 -12.17 8.77
C ASN A 34 -7.94 -11.32 9.23
N ILE A 35 -8.10 -10.15 8.62
CA ILE A 35 -9.19 -9.23 8.93
C ILE A 35 -10.30 -9.45 7.90
N ASP A 36 -11.37 -10.12 8.32
CA ASP A 36 -12.59 -10.38 7.53
C ASP A 36 -13.45 -9.10 7.32
N GLY A 37 -13.01 -7.97 7.88
CA GLY A 37 -13.68 -6.68 7.78
C GLY A 37 -13.67 -6.11 6.36
N SER A 38 -14.86 -5.99 5.77
CA SER A 38 -15.09 -5.47 4.42
C SER A 38 -14.87 -3.96 4.24
N GLY A 39 -14.63 -3.21 5.33
CA GLY A 39 -14.48 -1.75 5.33
C GLY A 39 -13.05 -1.24 5.61
N PHE A 40 -12.61 -0.20 4.87
CA PHE A 40 -11.30 0.47 5.06
C PHE A 40 -11.07 0.94 6.50
N VAL A 41 -12.05 1.64 7.08
CA VAL A 41 -11.95 2.22 8.44
C VAL A 41 -11.90 1.13 9.50
N GLN A 42 -12.74 0.10 9.36
CA GLN A 42 -12.77 -1.04 10.27
C GLN A 42 -11.42 -1.74 10.29
N THR A 43 -10.88 -2.01 9.10
CA THR A 43 -9.58 -2.65 9.02
C THR A 43 -8.44 -1.76 9.54
N MET A 44 -8.44 -0.46 9.27
CA MET A 44 -7.43 0.43 9.84
C MET A 44 -7.46 0.39 11.38
N THR A 45 -8.65 0.33 11.96
CA THR A 45 -8.84 0.23 13.41
C THR A 45 -8.34 -1.11 13.97
N GLU A 46 -8.64 -2.22 13.29
CA GLU A 46 -8.18 -3.55 13.68
C GLU A 46 -6.66 -3.73 13.53
N VAL A 47 -6.06 -3.16 12.48
CA VAL A 47 -4.62 -3.13 12.27
C VAL A 47 -3.93 -2.38 13.41
N LEU A 48 -4.43 -1.20 13.78
CA LEU A 48 -3.86 -0.42 14.88
C LEU A 48 -4.01 -1.11 16.24
N LYS A 49 -5.11 -1.85 16.45
CA LYS A 49 -5.38 -2.56 17.69
C LYS A 49 -4.58 -3.86 17.83
N ASN A 50 -4.35 -4.58 16.73
CA ASN A 50 -3.64 -5.87 16.70
C ASN A 50 -2.18 -5.77 16.22
N ILE A 51 -1.61 -4.56 16.14
CA ILE A 51 -0.20 -4.38 15.75
C ILE A 51 0.78 -5.10 16.70
N GLY A 52 0.35 -5.37 17.94
CA GLY A 52 1.12 -6.13 18.94
C GLY A 52 0.98 -7.67 18.84
N ASP A 53 -0.08 -8.18 18.23
CA ASP A 53 -0.34 -9.63 18.02
C ASP A 53 -0.02 -10.05 16.56
N THR A 54 0.62 -9.15 15.83
CA THR A 54 1.01 -9.36 14.43
C THR A 54 2.02 -10.49 14.34
N ASN A 55 1.80 -11.46 13.46
CA ASN A 55 2.74 -12.55 13.24
C ASN A 55 4.02 -12.00 12.58
N PRO A 56 5.15 -11.92 13.31
CA PRO A 56 6.35 -11.23 12.81
C PRO A 56 6.95 -11.95 11.59
N TRP A 57 6.64 -13.23 11.40
CA TRP A 57 7.06 -14.02 10.25
C TRP A 57 6.41 -13.58 8.94
N ASP A 58 5.09 -13.37 8.93
CA ASP A 58 4.36 -12.88 7.75
C ASP A 58 4.76 -11.44 7.39
N ALA A 59 4.95 -10.60 8.42
CA ALA A 59 5.46 -9.24 8.25
C ALA A 59 6.88 -9.21 7.68
N GLY A 60 7.77 -10.09 8.18
CA GLY A 60 9.13 -10.23 7.69
C GLY A 60 9.19 -10.70 6.24
N MET A 61 8.37 -11.68 5.85
CA MET A 61 8.28 -12.17 4.46
C MET A 61 7.77 -11.09 3.51
N SER A 62 6.72 -10.36 3.89
CA SER A 62 6.16 -9.24 3.11
C SER A 62 7.17 -8.11 2.93
N PHE A 63 7.88 -7.74 4.00
CA PHE A 63 8.92 -6.72 3.94
C PHE A 63 10.09 -7.14 3.05
N SER A 64 10.57 -8.38 3.19
CA SER A 64 11.64 -8.94 2.36
C SER A 64 11.25 -8.92 0.87
N CYS A 65 10.01 -9.27 0.55
CA CYS A 65 9.49 -9.23 -0.81
C CYS A 65 9.50 -7.80 -1.40
N ILE A 66 9.07 -6.80 -0.61
CA ILE A 66 9.12 -5.39 -1.04
C ILE A 66 10.55 -4.93 -1.27
N VAL A 67 11.47 -5.24 -0.35
CA VAL A 67 12.89 -4.90 -0.50
C VAL A 67 13.45 -5.53 -1.77
N PHE A 68 13.16 -6.80 -2.02
CA PHE A 68 13.59 -7.52 -3.22
C PHE A 68 13.06 -6.87 -4.51
N LEU A 69 11.76 -6.54 -4.56
CA LEU A 69 11.16 -5.86 -5.71
C LEU A 69 11.75 -4.45 -5.93
N LEU A 70 12.04 -3.71 -4.86
CA LEU A 70 12.69 -2.40 -4.94
C LEU A 70 14.13 -2.51 -5.45
N VAL A 71 14.88 -3.52 -5.01
CA VAL A 71 16.23 -3.80 -5.52
C VAL A 71 16.17 -4.13 -7.01
N LEU A 72 15.26 -5.01 -7.44
CA LEU A 72 15.08 -5.34 -8.86
C LEU A 72 14.67 -4.12 -9.69
N ARG A 73 13.76 -3.28 -9.18
CA ARG A 73 13.38 -2.04 -9.85
C ARG A 73 14.55 -1.08 -9.96
N LYS A 74 15.35 -0.93 -8.89
CA LYS A 74 16.55 -0.11 -8.89
C LYS A 74 17.56 -0.65 -9.90
N MET A 75 17.80 -1.96 -9.96
CA MET A 75 18.66 -2.58 -10.96
C MET A 75 18.16 -2.34 -12.39
N LYS A 76 16.85 -2.32 -12.62
CA LYS A 76 16.27 -1.96 -13.94
C LYS A 76 16.47 -0.48 -14.28
N GLU A 77 16.40 0.41 -13.30
CA GLU A 77 16.70 1.84 -13.49
C GLU A 77 18.20 2.13 -13.59
N VAL A 78 19.05 1.27 -13.01
CA VAL A 78 20.49 1.25 -13.30
C VAL A 78 20.67 0.65 -14.69
N LYS A 79 20.42 1.47 -15.71
CA LYS A 79 20.88 1.22 -17.07
C LYS A 79 22.38 0.93 -17.01
N PHE A 80 22.76 -0.34 -17.17
CA PHE A 80 24.02 -0.66 -17.82
C PHE A 80 23.83 -0.25 -19.29
N THR A 81 24.21 0.99 -19.59
CA THR A 81 24.32 1.60 -20.94
C THR A 81 23.05 1.57 -21.79
#